data_AF-A0A820K5A9-F1
#
_entry.id   AF-A0A820K5A9-F1
#
_cell.length_a   1.000
_cell.length_b   1.000
_cell.length_c   1.000
_cell.angle_alpha   90.00
_cell.angle_beta   90.00
_cell.angle_gamma   90.00
#
_symmetry.space_group_name_H-M   'P 1'
#
loop_
_entity.id
_entity.type
_entity.pdbx_description
1 polymer ?
#
loop_
_entity_poly.entity_id
_entity_poly.type
_entity_poly.pdbx_seq_one_letter_code
_entity_poly.pdbx_strand_id
1 'polypeptide(L)'
;MSSTVASNELITGALGDISQLSNDMKMAVTNRIEKSFKLMPQPESGDWLAQHDESGQTMKSYLISPYKTVPYGTHNTIYIQPIGSFNHPRAPPLDVINEFAKVFFSGCEVELLPTVDFIYNMRKRDRGGVSQYLTGDLHKYLCETRSERDWRRELLCV
;
A
#
# COMPACT_ATOMS: atom_id res chain seq x y z
N MET A 1 15.34 19.95 -29.03
CA MET A 1 15.49 18.48 -29.02
C MET A 1 15.87 17.91 -27.65
N SER A 2 16.47 18.69 -26.72
CA SER A 2 16.84 18.20 -25.37
C SER A 2 15.70 17.97 -24.37
N SER A 3 14.57 18.67 -24.48
CA SER A 3 13.51 18.63 -23.46
C SER A 3 12.64 17.36 -23.49
N THR A 4 12.45 16.77 -24.67
CA THR A 4 11.59 15.59 -24.86
C THR A 4 12.26 14.29 -24.38
N VAL A 5 13.59 14.20 -24.50
CA VAL A 5 14.36 12.99 -24.13
C VAL A 5 14.44 12.83 -22.61
N ALA A 6 14.72 13.91 -21.88
CA ALA A 6 14.73 13.90 -20.42
C ALA A 6 13.35 13.54 -19.83
N SER A 7 12.29 14.00 -20.48
CA SER A 7 10.91 13.66 -20.09
C SER A 7 10.62 12.16 -20.28
N ASN A 8 11.08 11.57 -21.39
CA ASN A 8 10.90 10.14 -21.66
C ASN A 8 11.71 9.24 -20.72
N GLU A 9 12.93 9.61 -20.34
CA GLU A 9 13.74 8.85 -19.36
C GLU A 9 13.10 8.87 -17.96
N LEU A 10 12.55 10.01 -17.53
CA LEU A 10 11.84 10.13 -16.25
C LEU A 10 10.54 9.31 -16.23
N ILE A 11 9.75 9.38 -17.30
CA ILE A 11 8.53 8.58 -17.45
C ILE A 11 8.87 7.08 -17.45
N THR A 12 9.91 6.67 -18.17
CA THR A 12 10.37 5.27 -18.18
C THR A 12 10.92 4.84 -16.82
N GLY A 13 11.62 5.73 -16.10
CA GLY A 13 12.10 5.47 -14.75
C GLY A 13 10.98 5.29 -13.73
N ALA A 14 9.88 6.04 -13.87
CA ALA A 14 8.73 5.99 -12.97
C ALA A 14 7.78 4.82 -13.29
N LEU A 15 7.49 4.58 -14.57
CA LEU A 15 6.49 3.59 -15.02
C LEU A 15 7.10 2.23 -15.37
N GLY A 16 8.40 2.17 -15.61
CA GLY A 16 9.05 1.01 -16.18
C GLY A 16 8.80 0.88 -17.68
N ASP A 17 9.05 -0.33 -18.21
CA ASP A 17 8.86 -0.62 -19.62
C ASP A 17 7.37 -0.81 -19.94
N ILE A 18 6.81 0.15 -20.68
CA ILE A 18 5.41 0.13 -21.14
C ILE A 18 5.26 -0.41 -22.58
N SER A 19 6.33 -0.93 -23.19
CA SER A 19 6.32 -1.43 -24.59
C SER A 19 5.28 -2.53 -24.83
N GLN A 20 4.98 -3.33 -23.80
CA GLN A 20 4.02 -4.43 -23.84
C GLN A 20 2.55 -4.00 -23.80
N LEU A 21 2.27 -2.73 -23.50
CA LEU A 21 0.90 -2.22 -23.44
C LEU A 21 0.31 -2.03 -24.85
N SER A 22 -1.02 -2.21 -24.96
CA SER A 22 -1.76 -1.86 -26.18
C SER A 22 -1.64 -0.35 -26.46
N ASN A 23 -1.83 0.06 -27.71
CA ASN A 23 -1.72 1.47 -28.09
C ASN A 23 -2.72 2.35 -27.32
N ASP A 24 -3.93 1.86 -27.07
CA ASP A 24 -4.94 2.58 -26.28
C ASP A 24 -4.50 2.76 -24.83
N MET A 25 -3.90 1.74 -24.22
CA MET A 25 -3.38 1.82 -22.85
C MET A 25 -2.16 2.75 -22.77
N LYS A 26 -1.22 2.67 -23.72
CA LYS A 26 -0.09 3.61 -23.80
C LYS A 26 -0.59 5.05 -23.87
N MET A 27 -1.55 5.31 -24.74
CA MET A 27 -2.13 6.64 -24.91
C MET A 27 -2.86 7.11 -23.65
N ALA A 28 -3.62 6.24 -22.99
CA ALA A 28 -4.30 6.57 -21.74
C ALA A 28 -3.31 6.90 -20.61
N VAL A 29 -2.24 6.11 -20.48
CA VAL A 29 -1.17 6.28 -19.48
C VAL A 29 -0.41 7.58 -19.74
N THR A 30 0.12 7.79 -20.96
CA THR A 30 0.91 8.99 -21.28
C THR A 30 0.09 10.27 -21.16
N ASN A 31 -1.11 10.34 -21.75
CA ASN A 31 -1.93 11.55 -21.72
C ASN A 31 -2.45 11.89 -20.32
N ARG A 32 -2.76 10.88 -19.48
CA ARG A 32 -3.17 11.13 -18.11
C ARG A 32 -1.98 11.50 -17.23
N ILE A 33 -0.82 10.88 -17.41
CA ILE A 33 0.32 11.12 -16.54
C ILE A 33 0.89 12.52 -16.72
N GLU A 34 1.10 12.94 -17.97
CA GLU A 34 1.62 14.29 -18.25
C GLU A 34 0.71 15.41 -17.70
N LYS A 35 -0.60 15.17 -17.65
CA LYS A 35 -1.58 16.13 -17.13
C LYS A 35 -1.86 16.00 -15.64
N SER A 36 -1.69 14.82 -15.06
CA SER A 36 -2.15 14.52 -13.69
C SER A 36 -1.02 14.41 -12.68
N PHE A 37 0.22 14.18 -13.13
CA PHE A 37 1.37 14.03 -12.24
C PHE A 37 2.42 15.09 -12.56
N LYS A 38 2.53 16.09 -11.68
CA LYS A 38 3.71 16.96 -11.66
C LYS A 38 4.87 16.18 -11.08
N LEU A 39 6.06 16.35 -11.65
CA LEU A 39 7.28 15.84 -11.04
C LEU A 39 7.40 16.38 -9.62
N MET A 40 7.75 15.50 -8.68
CA MET A 40 8.01 15.94 -7.31
C MET A 40 9.27 16.81 -7.29
N PRO A 41 9.24 17.95 -6.59
CA PRO A 41 10.44 18.76 -6.41
C PRO A 41 11.47 18.01 -5.55
N GLN A 42 12.69 18.54 -5.50
CA GLN A 42 13.66 18.06 -4.54
C GLN A 42 13.15 18.32 -3.10
N PRO A 43 13.40 17.42 -2.14
CA PRO A 43 13.00 17.63 -0.75
C PRO A 43 13.55 18.95 -0.22
N GLU A 44 12.71 19.73 0.46
CA GLU A 44 13.04 21.01 1.05
C GLU A 44 13.15 20.94 2.57
N SER A 45 13.68 21.99 3.20
CA SER A 45 13.75 22.07 4.66
C SER A 45 12.37 21.89 5.30
N GLY A 46 12.24 20.89 6.18
CA GLY A 46 10.96 20.48 6.77
C GLY A 46 10.41 19.18 6.19
N ASP A 47 10.82 18.78 5.00
CA ASP A 47 10.51 17.46 4.43
C ASP A 47 11.30 16.36 5.14
N TRP A 48 10.71 15.17 5.19
CA TRP A 48 11.35 13.99 5.80
C TRP A 48 12.68 13.66 5.12
N LEU A 49 12.68 13.56 3.79
CA LEU A 49 13.87 13.23 3.00
C LEU A 49 14.94 14.34 2.97
N ALA A 50 14.63 15.55 3.42
CA ALA A 50 15.64 16.60 3.61
C ALA A 50 16.36 16.48 4.96
N GLN A 51 15.74 15.82 5.95
CA GLN A 51 16.26 15.65 7.30
C GLN A 51 16.81 14.24 7.55
N HIS A 52 16.35 13.26 6.78
CA HIS A 52 16.72 11.87 6.90
C HIS A 52 17.33 11.37 5.59
N ASP A 53 18.56 10.84 5.69
CA ASP A 53 19.25 10.21 4.57
C ASP A 53 18.71 8.79 4.38
N GLU A 54 17.72 8.66 3.49
CA GLU A 54 17.14 7.39 3.08
C GLU A 54 17.41 7.13 1.61
N SER A 55 17.95 5.95 1.31
CA SER A 55 18.14 5.52 -0.07
C SER A 55 16.79 5.27 -0.73
N GLY A 56 16.50 5.98 -1.81
CA GLY A 56 15.32 5.72 -2.63
C GLY A 56 15.34 4.31 -3.26
N GLN A 57 14.16 3.82 -3.66
CA GLN A 57 14.02 2.58 -4.42
C GLN A 57 13.57 2.89 -5.85
N THR A 58 14.39 2.54 -6.85
CA THR A 58 13.98 2.64 -8.25
C THR A 58 13.04 1.49 -8.63
N MET A 59 12.21 1.68 -9.66
CA MET A 59 11.33 0.61 -10.19
C MET A 59 12.13 -0.64 -10.60
N LYS A 60 13.29 -0.46 -11.24
CA LYS A 60 14.18 -1.57 -11.58
C LYS A 60 14.67 -2.31 -10.33
N SER A 61 15.12 -1.58 -9.32
CA SER A 61 15.56 -2.17 -8.04
C SER A 61 14.42 -2.92 -7.33
N TYR A 62 13.19 -2.39 -7.38
CA TYR A 62 12.00 -3.05 -6.87
C TYR A 62 11.72 -4.36 -7.61
N LEU A 63 11.73 -4.35 -8.95
CA LEU A 63 11.39 -5.51 -9.77
C LEU A 63 12.32 -6.71 -9.54
N ILE A 64 13.63 -6.46 -9.35
CA ILE A 64 14.64 -7.50 -9.12
C ILE A 64 14.82 -7.86 -7.64
N SER A 65 14.14 -7.16 -6.73
CA SER A 65 14.26 -7.41 -5.29
C SER A 65 13.75 -8.81 -4.94
N PRO A 66 14.54 -9.66 -4.24
CA PRO A 66 14.07 -10.97 -3.76
C PRO A 66 13.01 -10.82 -2.67
N TYR A 67 12.92 -9.65 -2.03
CA TYR A 67 11.93 -9.33 -0.99
C TYR A 67 10.65 -8.72 -1.55
N LYS A 68 10.46 -8.73 -2.87
CA LYS A 68 9.24 -8.20 -3.49
C LYS A 68 8.04 -9.07 -3.10
N THR A 69 7.14 -8.50 -2.30
CA THR A 69 5.88 -9.15 -1.93
C THR A 69 4.95 -9.20 -3.15
N VAL A 70 4.91 -10.35 -3.81
CA VAL A 70 3.92 -10.69 -4.84
C VAL A 70 2.99 -11.76 -4.30
N PRO A 71 1.73 -11.83 -4.74
CA PRO A 71 0.85 -12.94 -4.40
C PRO A 71 1.47 -14.27 -4.84
N TYR A 72 1.58 -15.25 -3.93
CA TYR A 72 2.12 -16.56 -4.26
C TYR A 72 1.47 -17.68 -3.45
N GLY A 73 1.16 -18.80 -4.11
CA GLY A 73 0.57 -19.98 -3.46
C GLY A 73 -0.67 -19.63 -2.65
N THR A 74 -0.63 -19.87 -1.35
CA THR A 74 -1.71 -19.56 -0.40
C THR A 74 -1.68 -18.12 0.12
N HIS A 75 -0.62 -17.35 -0.15
CA HIS A 75 -0.47 -15.94 0.23
C HIS A 75 -0.95 -15.03 -0.89
N ASN A 76 -2.22 -15.13 -1.23
CA ASN A 76 -2.85 -14.37 -2.30
C ASN A 76 -4.09 -13.60 -1.86
N THR A 77 -4.43 -13.62 -0.57
CA THR A 77 -5.63 -12.99 -0.04
C THR A 77 -5.27 -11.84 0.91
N ILE A 78 -5.86 -10.68 0.70
CA ILE A 78 -5.80 -9.53 1.60
C ILE A 78 -7.05 -9.55 2.47
N TYR A 79 -6.88 -9.70 3.78
CA TYR A 79 -7.97 -9.59 4.74
C TYR A 79 -8.05 -8.17 5.27
N ILE A 80 -9.21 -7.53 5.11
CA ILE A 80 -9.51 -6.23 5.71
C ILE A 80 -10.26 -6.49 7.01
N GLN A 81 -9.63 -6.19 8.15
CA GLN A 81 -10.23 -6.29 9.48
C GLN A 81 -10.65 -4.89 9.97
N PRO A 82 -11.94 -4.52 9.93
CA PRO A 82 -12.40 -3.27 10.51
C PRO A 82 -12.34 -3.36 12.04
N ILE A 83 -11.85 -2.31 12.70
CA ILE A 83 -11.69 -2.26 14.16
C ILE A 83 -12.31 -0.97 14.68
N GLY A 84 -13.26 -1.10 15.60
CA GLY A 84 -14.03 0.01 16.17
C GLY A 84 -15.26 0.37 15.33
N SER A 85 -15.79 1.58 15.58
CA SER A 85 -17.05 2.03 14.98
C SER A 85 -16.83 2.77 13.65
N PHE A 86 -17.53 2.32 12.61
CA PHE A 86 -17.59 2.95 11.29
C PHE A 86 -18.91 3.70 11.06
N ASN A 87 -19.63 4.04 12.13
CA ASN A 87 -20.95 4.71 12.05
C ASN A 87 -20.84 6.24 11.91
N HIS A 88 -19.63 6.81 11.94
CA HIS A 88 -19.44 8.24 11.78
C HIS A 88 -19.68 8.65 10.31
N PRO A 89 -20.36 9.77 10.00
CA PRO A 89 -20.56 10.25 8.63
C PRO A 89 -19.29 10.52 7.80
N ARG A 90 -18.11 10.44 8.42
CA ARG A 90 -16.79 10.64 7.80
C ARG A 90 -16.03 9.33 7.66
N ALA A 91 -16.55 8.25 8.25
CA ALA A 91 -15.98 6.93 8.06
C ALA A 91 -16.23 6.51 6.60
N PRO A 92 -15.20 6.05 5.89
CA PRO A 92 -15.38 5.53 4.54
C PRO A 92 -16.29 4.29 4.58
N PRO A 93 -17.21 4.11 3.61
CA PRO A 93 -17.98 2.89 3.47
C PRO A 93 -17.05 1.68 3.28
N LEU A 94 -17.24 0.64 4.10
CA LEU A 94 -16.33 -0.52 4.11
C LEU A 94 -16.39 -1.33 2.81
N ASP A 95 -17.55 -1.36 2.17
CA ASP A 95 -17.77 -1.93 0.84
C ASP A 95 -16.94 -1.20 -0.22
N VAL A 96 -16.92 0.13 -0.21
CA VAL A 96 -16.11 0.94 -1.13
C VAL A 96 -14.61 0.69 -0.92
N ILE A 97 -14.15 0.58 0.33
CA ILE A 97 -12.75 0.24 0.63
C ILE A 97 -12.41 -1.15 0.08
N ASN A 98 -13.30 -2.12 0.28
CA ASN A 98 -13.11 -3.48 -0.18
C ASN A 98 -13.07 -3.56 -1.71
N GLU A 99 -14.00 -2.89 -2.41
CA GLU A 99 -14.01 -2.82 -3.88
C GLU A 99 -12.78 -2.13 -4.43
N PHE A 100 -12.39 -0.99 -3.84
CA PHE A 100 -11.18 -0.29 -4.23
C PHE A 100 -9.95 -1.19 -4.09
N ALA A 101 -9.81 -1.90 -2.97
CA ALA A 101 -8.70 -2.80 -2.74
C ALA A 101 -8.66 -3.94 -3.77
N LYS A 102 -9.80 -4.53 -4.16
CA LYS A 102 -9.88 -5.56 -5.20
C LYS A 102 -9.37 -5.07 -6.55
N VAL A 103 -9.73 -3.85 -6.91
CA VAL A 103 -9.31 -3.25 -8.19
C VAL A 103 -7.84 -2.86 -8.14
N PHE A 104 -7.39 -2.24 -7.06
CA PHE A 104 -6.03 -1.72 -6.94
C PHE A 104 -4.99 -2.84 -6.78
N PHE A 105 -5.28 -3.85 -5.95
CA PHE A 105 -4.41 -5.01 -5.76
C PHE A 105 -4.81 -6.16 -6.69
N SER A 106 -4.94 -5.85 -7.98
CA SER A 106 -5.28 -6.84 -9.01
C SER A 106 -4.29 -8.01 -8.98
N GLY A 107 -4.79 -9.22 -8.73
CA GLY A 107 -3.97 -10.44 -8.53
C GLY A 107 -3.99 -10.97 -7.10
N CYS A 108 -4.59 -10.23 -6.16
CA CYS A 108 -5.00 -10.73 -4.86
C CYS A 108 -6.51 -10.94 -4.80
N GLU A 109 -6.95 -11.93 -4.05
CA GLU A 109 -8.29 -11.94 -3.46
C GLU A 109 -8.35 -10.91 -2.33
N VAL A 110 -9.51 -10.31 -2.09
CA VAL A 110 -9.72 -9.40 -0.96
C VAL A 110 -11.00 -9.78 -0.23
N GLU A 111 -10.86 -10.04 1.07
CA GLU A 111 -11.95 -10.43 1.95
C GLU A 111 -12.14 -9.41 3.08
N LEU A 112 -13.35 -8.88 3.20
CA LEU A 112 -13.76 -8.03 4.31
C LEU A 112 -14.22 -8.91 5.48
N LEU A 113 -13.55 -8.81 6.61
CA LEU A 113 -13.89 -9.53 7.83
C LEU A 113 -14.96 -8.78 8.65
N PRO A 114 -15.68 -9.49 9.55
CA PRO A 114 -16.60 -8.84 10.47
C PRO A 114 -15.90 -7.76 11.30
N THR A 115 -16.55 -6.62 11.49
CA THR A 115 -16.05 -5.55 12.37
C THR A 115 -15.86 -6.08 13.79
N VAL A 116 -14.71 -5.80 14.37
CA VAL A 116 -14.45 -6.08 15.78
C VAL A 116 -14.56 -4.80 16.59
N ASP A 117 -15.25 -4.89 17.73
CA ASP A 117 -15.39 -3.75 18.63
C ASP A 117 -14.05 -3.37 19.26
N PHE A 118 -14.02 -2.14 19.78
CA PHE A 118 -12.82 -1.51 20.31
C PHE A 118 -12.07 -2.43 21.29
N ILE A 119 -10.79 -2.71 21.00
CA ILE A 119 -9.97 -3.67 21.77
C ILE A 119 -9.65 -3.05 23.14
N TYR A 120 -10.49 -3.38 24.13
CA TYR A 120 -10.54 -2.78 25.47
C TYR A 120 -9.22 -2.83 26.25
N ASN A 121 -8.30 -3.71 25.85
CA ASN A 121 -7.03 -3.95 26.53
C ASN A 121 -5.80 -3.37 25.81
N MET A 122 -5.98 -2.60 24.73
CA MET A 122 -4.86 -1.94 24.08
C MET A 122 -4.31 -0.81 24.94
N ARG A 123 -2.99 -0.76 25.12
CA ARG A 123 -2.34 0.38 25.76
C ARG A 123 -2.64 1.63 24.95
N LYS A 124 -3.00 2.69 25.66
CA LYS A 124 -3.28 4.00 25.08
C LYS A 124 -2.55 5.10 25.84
N ARG A 125 -2.30 6.20 25.15
CA ARG A 125 -1.87 7.47 25.75
C ARG A 125 -2.76 8.58 25.24
N ASP A 126 -3.00 9.58 26.07
CA ASP A 126 -3.70 10.79 25.66
C ASP A 126 -2.69 11.91 25.44
N ARG A 127 -2.67 12.50 24.25
CA ARG A 127 -1.79 13.62 23.92
C ARG A 127 -2.57 14.65 23.11
N GLY A 128 -2.66 15.88 23.62
CA GLY A 128 -3.32 16.98 22.92
C GLY A 128 -4.82 16.74 22.66
N GLY A 129 -5.52 16.08 23.60
CA GLY A 129 -6.94 15.77 23.46
C GLY A 129 -7.26 14.60 22.52
N VAL A 130 -6.24 13.90 22.00
CA VAL A 130 -6.40 12.73 21.13
C VAL A 130 -5.89 11.49 21.86
N SER A 131 -6.75 10.47 21.97
CA SER A 131 -6.35 9.14 22.44
C SER A 131 -5.61 8.40 21.33
N GLN A 132 -4.39 7.99 21.61
CA GLN A 132 -3.54 7.23 20.71
C GLN A 132 -3.33 5.83 21.26
N TYR A 133 -3.59 4.82 20.43
CA TYR A 133 -3.40 3.42 20.78
C TYR A 133 -2.04 2.94 20.34
N LEU A 134 -1.41 2.07 21.12
CA LEU A 134 -0.13 1.50 20.77
C LEU A 134 -0.31 0.45 19.67
N THR A 135 0.24 0.73 18.48
CA THR A 135 0.16 -0.16 17.31
C THR A 135 0.69 -1.56 17.57
N GLY A 136 1.66 -1.71 18.48
CA GLY A 136 2.20 -3.03 18.86
C GLY A 136 1.15 -3.97 19.46
N ASP A 137 0.21 -3.44 20.25
CA ASP A 137 -0.86 -4.26 20.83
C ASP A 137 -1.88 -4.67 19.76
N LEU A 138 -2.12 -3.81 18.77
CA LEU A 138 -2.97 -4.10 17.63
C LEU A 138 -2.35 -5.21 16.77
N HIS A 139 -1.06 -5.09 16.48
CA HIS A 139 -0.33 -6.11 15.72
C HIS A 139 -0.38 -7.46 16.45
N LYS A 140 -0.15 -7.49 17.77
CA LYS A 140 -0.27 -8.69 18.58
C LYS A 140 -1.67 -9.30 18.50
N TYR A 141 -2.71 -8.48 18.69
CA TYR A 141 -4.10 -8.92 18.56
C TYR A 141 -4.37 -9.54 17.19
N LEU A 142 -3.96 -8.87 16.10
CA LEU A 142 -4.17 -9.38 14.74
C LEU A 142 -3.43 -10.70 14.50
N CYS A 143 -2.22 -10.86 15.05
CA CYS A 143 -1.48 -12.12 14.97
C CYS A 143 -2.14 -13.26 15.74
N GLU A 144 -2.72 -12.97 16.91
CA GLU A 144 -3.44 -13.95 17.74
C GLU A 144 -4.83 -14.31 17.16
N THR A 145 -5.46 -13.37 16.46
CA THR A 145 -6.79 -13.54 15.84
C THR A 145 -6.70 -14.12 14.42
N ARG A 146 -5.50 -14.52 13.96
CA ARG A 146 -5.30 -15.09 12.63
C ARG A 146 -6.21 -16.30 12.38
N SER A 147 -6.83 -16.30 11.20
CA SER A 147 -7.69 -17.37 10.68
C SER A 147 -7.00 -18.73 10.74
N GLU A 148 -7.76 -19.80 11.03
CA GLU A 148 -7.28 -21.18 11.00
C GLU A 148 -6.63 -21.59 9.66
N ARG A 149 -6.78 -20.84 8.57
CA ARG A 149 -6.11 -21.20 7.31
C ARG A 149 -4.59 -20.98 7.34
N ASP A 150 -4.09 -20.14 8.25
CA ASP A 150 -2.66 -19.80 8.34
C ASP A 150 -1.82 -20.78 9.17
N TRP A 151 -2.40 -21.68 9.98
CA TRP A 151 -1.62 -22.61 10.83
C TRP A 151 -0.92 -23.74 10.06
N ARG A 152 -1.20 -23.94 8.76
CA ARG A 152 -0.66 -25.09 8.02
C ARG A 152 0.81 -25.02 7.61
N ARG A 153 1.62 -24.07 8.11
CA ARG A 153 3.07 -24.04 7.80
C ARG A 153 3.98 -23.59 8.95
N GLU A 154 3.90 -24.28 10.08
CA GLU A 154 5.02 -24.33 11.03
C GLU A 154 6.21 -25.19 10.52
N LEU A 155 6.32 -25.46 9.21
CA LEU A 155 7.28 -26.45 8.68
C LEU A 155 8.16 -26.00 7.49
N LEU A 156 8.21 -24.72 7.11
CA LEU A 156 9.09 -24.28 6.01
C LEU A 156 9.80 -22.95 6.28
N CYS A 157 10.46 -22.86 7.44
CA CYS A 157 11.69 -22.07 7.55
C CYS A 157 12.86 -23.05 7.69
N VAL A 158 13.46 -23.38 6.55
CA VAL A 158 14.89 -23.74 6.46
C VAL A 158 15.55 -22.62 5.66
#